data_AF-A0A3R7A7Z9-F1
#
_entry.id   AF-A0A3R7A7Z9-F1
#
_cell.length_a   1.000
_cell.length_b   1.000
_cell.length_c   1.000
_cell.angle_alpha   90.00
_cell.angle_beta   90.00
_cell.angle_gamma   90.00
#
_symmetry.space_group_name_H-M   'P 1'
#
loop_
_entity.id
_entity.type
_entity.pdbx_description
1 polymer ?
#
loop_
_entity_poly.entity_id
_entity_poly.type
_entity_poly.pdbx_seq_one_letter_code
_entity_poly.pdbx_strand_id
1 'polypeptide(L)'
;MRAFAFLATSAHACTLIAVGSKATIDGSAIVAHTNDGMPSPNDLRLVRVPAMNHSNTSQRSVYNYLVRRGNPRLVTAERGPGYMPRNGTDQAFSIPTGYIPQVPTTYAYWDHDFGMQNEVQLSIGESTCAAKTVGYPVDVPNGRNLFDIDELSKIALERCDTAVCAVKTMGALAEEFGFYGEYSKDPLVPAYAGSAEALIIADKYQNVWIFHILTGAHNSGAIWAAQRLGDDQFTIVPNTFVIRTLNLTDSANYLASPN
;
A
#
# COMPACT_ATOMS: atom_id res chain seq x y z
N MET A 1 -7.51 49.62 4.22
CA MET A 1 -7.72 48.22 3.78
C MET A 1 -6.36 47.54 3.74
N ARG A 2 -6.13 46.50 4.55
CA ARG A 2 -4.93 45.64 4.43
C ARG A 2 -5.28 44.51 3.47
N ALA A 3 -4.67 44.51 2.29
CA ALA A 3 -4.78 43.41 1.34
C ALA A 3 -3.95 42.23 1.89
N PHE A 4 -4.60 41.15 2.28
CA PHE A 4 -3.93 39.88 2.53
C PHE A 4 -3.72 39.20 1.17
N ALA A 5 -2.47 39.18 0.70
CA ALA A 5 -2.08 38.31 -0.39
C ALA A 5 -2.07 36.87 0.13
N PHE A 6 -3.03 36.06 -0.33
CA PHE A 6 -2.97 34.61 -0.15
C PHE A 6 -1.90 34.07 -1.11
N LEU A 7 -0.70 33.81 -0.58
CA LEU A 7 0.26 32.96 -1.24
C LEU A 7 -0.34 31.55 -1.26
N ALA A 8 -0.78 31.09 -2.43
CA ALA A 8 -1.14 29.70 -2.64
C ALA A 8 0.14 28.87 -2.50
N THR A 9 0.31 28.22 -1.35
CA THR A 9 1.37 27.23 -1.16
C THR A 9 0.97 25.98 -1.92
N SER A 10 1.72 25.62 -2.96
CA SER A 10 1.60 24.31 -3.61
C SER A 10 2.00 23.23 -2.61
N ALA A 11 1.06 22.39 -2.20
CA ALA A 11 1.36 21.17 -1.47
C ALA A 11 1.61 20.05 -2.49
N HIS A 12 2.74 19.34 -2.36
CA HIS A 12 2.98 18.08 -3.06
C HIS A 12 2.44 16.97 -2.17
N ALA A 13 1.37 16.32 -2.60
CA ALA A 13 0.50 15.55 -1.73
C ALA A 13 -0.33 14.54 -2.54
N CYS A 14 -0.16 13.25 -2.25
CA CYS A 14 -0.96 12.19 -2.85
C CYS A 14 -2.46 12.44 -2.59
N THR A 15 -3.29 12.13 -3.57
CA THR A 15 -4.74 12.18 -3.44
C THR A 15 -5.35 10.97 -4.12
N LEU A 16 -6.13 10.20 -3.37
CA LEU A 16 -6.95 9.11 -3.87
C LEU A 16 -8.34 9.61 -4.28
N ILE A 17 -8.89 9.00 -5.33
CA ILE A 17 -10.27 9.17 -5.77
C ILE A 17 -10.87 7.79 -5.99
N ALA A 18 -12.05 7.56 -5.40
CA ALA A 18 -12.90 6.42 -5.73
C ALA A 18 -14.27 6.86 -6.19
N VAL A 19 -14.83 6.10 -7.12
CA VAL A 19 -16.22 6.26 -7.56
C VAL A 19 -16.86 4.88 -7.63
N GLY A 20 -18.01 4.72 -6.98
CA GLY A 20 -18.82 3.51 -7.09
C GLY A 20 -19.47 3.37 -8.46
N SER A 21 -19.80 2.15 -8.85
CA SER A 21 -20.30 1.82 -10.20
C SER A 21 -21.61 2.50 -10.59
N LYS A 22 -22.49 2.83 -9.64
CA LYS A 22 -23.74 3.56 -9.92
C LYS A 22 -23.54 5.08 -9.96
N ALA A 23 -22.35 5.57 -9.59
CA ALA A 23 -21.97 6.98 -9.69
C ALA A 23 -21.18 7.30 -10.98
N THR A 24 -20.87 6.30 -11.81
CA THR A 24 -20.21 6.47 -13.11
C THR A 24 -21.17 6.30 -14.28
N ILE A 25 -20.86 6.91 -15.42
CA ILE A 25 -21.71 6.88 -16.62
C ILE A 25 -21.72 5.51 -17.31
N ASP A 26 -20.66 4.72 -17.13
CA ASP A 26 -20.43 3.44 -17.79
C ASP A 26 -20.63 2.22 -16.88
N GLY A 27 -20.99 2.43 -15.62
CA GLY A 27 -21.19 1.35 -14.66
C GLY A 27 -19.91 0.80 -14.05
N SER A 28 -18.75 1.42 -14.30
CA SER A 28 -17.46 0.97 -13.75
C SER A 28 -17.21 1.53 -12.35
N ALA A 29 -16.64 0.72 -11.47
CA ALA A 29 -15.97 1.20 -10.26
C ALA A 29 -14.60 1.79 -10.64
N ILE A 30 -14.31 3.00 -10.16
CA ILE A 30 -13.07 3.71 -10.45
C ILE A 30 -12.20 3.80 -9.20
N VAL A 31 -10.92 3.49 -9.38
CA VAL A 31 -9.83 3.77 -8.43
C VAL A 31 -8.79 4.59 -9.15
N ALA A 32 -8.44 5.74 -8.59
CA ALA A 32 -7.39 6.61 -9.12
C ALA A 32 -6.59 7.22 -7.98
N HIS A 33 -5.32 7.54 -8.24
CA HIS A 33 -4.50 8.29 -7.30
C HIS A 33 -3.49 9.18 -8.02
N THR A 34 -3.10 10.27 -7.37
CA THR A 34 -1.84 10.95 -7.68
C THR A 34 -0.74 10.38 -6.80
N ASN A 35 0.40 10.03 -7.39
CA ASN A 35 1.59 9.60 -6.65
C ASN A 35 2.59 10.75 -6.64
N ASP A 36 2.56 11.51 -5.55
CA ASP A 36 3.36 12.71 -5.34
C ASP A 36 4.60 12.36 -4.51
N GLY A 37 5.68 11.95 -5.18
CA GLY A 37 6.96 11.66 -4.54
C GLY A 37 7.70 12.92 -4.07
N MET A 38 8.36 12.85 -2.91
CA MET A 38 9.25 13.89 -2.36
C MET A 38 10.62 13.29 -1.97
N PRO A 39 11.67 14.12 -1.80
CA PRO A 39 12.56 14.63 -2.85
C PRO A 39 13.43 13.57 -3.57
N SER A 40 13.24 12.27 -3.32
CA SER A 40 14.03 11.21 -3.96
C SER A 40 13.45 10.83 -5.33
N PRO A 41 14.27 10.51 -6.35
CA PRO A 41 13.79 9.98 -7.61
C PRO A 41 13.07 8.63 -7.40
N ASN A 42 11.82 8.54 -7.82
CA ASN A 42 11.09 7.28 -7.88
C ASN A 42 11.34 6.59 -9.23
N ASP A 43 11.49 5.27 -9.23
CA ASP A 43 11.38 4.47 -10.45
C ASP A 43 9.93 4.58 -10.94
N LEU A 44 9.70 5.00 -12.18
CA LEU A 44 8.34 5.11 -12.75
C LEU A 44 8.04 3.99 -13.75
N ARG A 45 8.89 2.96 -13.80
CA ARG A 45 8.62 1.80 -14.65
C ARG A 45 7.36 1.11 -14.18
N LEU A 46 6.44 0.92 -15.10
CA LEU A 46 5.33 -0.02 -14.97
C LEU A 46 5.86 -1.42 -15.28
N VAL A 47 5.94 -2.29 -14.27
CA VAL A 47 6.52 -3.62 -14.40
C VAL A 47 5.43 -4.68 -14.27
N ARG A 48 5.37 -5.63 -15.21
CA ARG A 48 4.51 -6.81 -15.06
C ARG A 48 5.25 -7.88 -14.25
N VAL A 49 4.74 -8.20 -13.07
CA VAL A 49 5.13 -9.39 -12.33
C VAL A 49 4.26 -10.55 -12.82
N PRO A 50 4.84 -11.66 -13.32
CA PRO A 50 4.05 -12.78 -13.84
C PRO A 50 3.40 -13.58 -12.72
N ALA A 51 2.34 -14.31 -13.07
CA ALA A 51 1.81 -15.38 -12.23
C ALA A 51 2.89 -16.44 -12.05
N MET A 52 3.05 -16.94 -10.82
CA MET A 52 4.11 -17.88 -10.47
C MET A 52 3.55 -19.05 -9.67
N ASN A 53 4.18 -20.21 -9.86
CA ASN A 53 3.97 -21.40 -9.04
C ASN A 53 5.13 -21.56 -8.07
N HIS A 54 4.83 -21.96 -6.84
CA HIS A 54 5.80 -22.14 -5.77
C HIS A 54 5.61 -23.48 -5.08
N SER A 55 6.68 -24.01 -4.47
CA SER A 55 6.56 -25.18 -3.60
C SER A 55 5.93 -24.78 -2.26
N ASN A 56 5.32 -25.73 -1.55
CA ASN A 56 4.71 -25.48 -0.23
C ASN A 56 5.72 -25.07 0.86
N THR A 57 7.02 -25.22 0.62
CA THR A 57 8.09 -24.82 1.53
C THR A 57 8.74 -23.50 1.12
N SER A 58 8.31 -22.90 0.00
CA SER A 58 8.84 -21.64 -0.49
C SER A 58 8.52 -20.50 0.48
N GLN A 59 9.41 -19.51 0.52
CA GLN A 59 9.23 -18.25 1.23
C GLN A 59 9.10 -17.11 0.23
N ARG A 60 8.40 -16.04 0.61
CA ARG A 60 8.32 -14.77 -0.12
C ARG A 60 9.24 -13.77 0.58
N SER A 61 10.32 -13.37 -0.07
CA SER A 61 11.26 -12.35 0.40
C SER A 61 10.58 -10.99 0.54
N VAL A 62 10.55 -10.35 1.70
CA VAL A 62 9.99 -9.00 1.88
C VAL A 62 11.10 -7.96 1.76
N TYR A 63 10.88 -6.86 1.04
CA TYR A 63 11.87 -5.79 0.83
C TYR A 63 11.44 -4.47 1.45
N ASN A 64 12.37 -3.72 2.03
CA ASN A 64 12.16 -2.35 2.49
C ASN A 64 12.46 -1.35 1.36
N TYR A 65 11.44 -0.62 0.89
CA TYR A 65 11.58 0.35 -0.21
C TYR A 65 12.07 1.73 0.27
N LEU A 66 11.98 2.04 1.57
CA LEU A 66 12.35 3.35 2.13
C LEU A 66 13.84 3.66 2.07
N VAL A 67 14.65 2.62 2.27
CA VAL A 67 16.12 2.69 2.30
C VAL A 67 16.71 2.57 0.89
N ARG A 68 15.93 2.03 -0.06
CA ARG A 68 16.39 1.69 -1.42
C ARG A 68 15.73 2.52 -2.52
N ARG A 69 15.13 3.67 -2.16
CA ARG A 69 14.57 4.63 -3.13
C ARG A 69 15.60 5.00 -4.19
N GLY A 70 15.19 4.92 -5.46
CA GLY A 70 16.04 5.21 -6.61
C GLY A 70 15.66 4.41 -7.84
N ASN A 71 16.55 4.40 -8.83
CA ASN A 71 16.38 3.67 -10.07
C ASN A 71 17.51 2.63 -10.22
N PRO A 72 17.20 1.32 -10.26
CA PRO A 72 15.86 0.71 -10.17
C PRO A 72 15.32 0.66 -8.73
N ARG A 73 13.99 0.66 -8.54
CA ARG A 73 13.37 0.53 -7.19
C ARG A 73 13.66 -0.80 -6.50
N LEU A 74 13.87 -1.84 -7.30
CA LEU A 74 14.11 -3.20 -6.85
C LEU A 74 14.94 -3.95 -7.90
N VAL A 75 15.83 -4.82 -7.45
CA VAL A 75 16.56 -5.77 -8.30
C VAL A 75 16.40 -7.16 -7.69
N THR A 76 15.65 -8.05 -8.35
CA THR A 76 15.37 -9.40 -7.88
C THR A 76 15.00 -10.33 -9.03
N ALA A 77 15.38 -11.61 -8.91
CA ALA A 77 14.91 -12.66 -9.82
C ALA A 77 13.50 -13.16 -9.45
N GLU A 78 12.99 -12.83 -8.27
CA GLU A 78 11.73 -13.35 -7.74
C GLU A 78 10.48 -12.62 -8.24
N ARG A 79 10.64 -11.50 -8.96
CA ARG A 79 9.52 -10.66 -9.45
C ARG A 79 9.44 -10.61 -10.98
N GLY A 80 10.08 -11.58 -11.64
CA GLY A 80 10.09 -11.69 -13.09
C GLY A 80 11.12 -10.78 -13.78
N PRO A 81 11.17 -10.84 -15.12
CA PRO A 81 12.27 -10.26 -15.91
C PRO A 81 12.38 -8.74 -15.82
N GLY A 82 11.29 -8.02 -15.50
CA GLY A 82 11.32 -6.56 -15.35
C GLY A 82 12.12 -6.07 -14.14
N TYR A 83 12.44 -6.97 -13.20
CA TYR A 83 13.25 -6.68 -12.01
C TYR A 83 14.64 -7.34 -12.03
N MET A 84 15.01 -8.01 -13.12
CA MET A 84 16.36 -8.54 -13.27
C MET A 84 17.39 -7.40 -13.38
N PRO A 85 18.66 -7.63 -12.97
CA PRO A 85 19.76 -6.71 -13.26
C PRO A 85 19.79 -6.34 -14.75
N ARG A 86 19.98 -5.05 -15.05
CA ARG A 86 20.09 -4.59 -16.45
C ARG A 86 21.36 -5.16 -17.08
N ASN A 87 21.24 -5.61 -18.31
CA ASN A 87 22.36 -6.19 -19.04
C ASN A 87 23.49 -5.15 -19.20
N GLY A 88 24.72 -5.57 -18.95
CA GLY A 88 25.89 -4.67 -18.97
C GLY A 88 25.98 -3.68 -17.80
N THR A 89 25.30 -3.96 -16.67
CA THR A 89 25.41 -3.16 -15.44
C THR A 89 25.82 -4.02 -14.25
N ASP A 90 26.56 -3.44 -13.30
CA ASP A 90 26.99 -4.11 -12.05
C ASP A 90 25.91 -4.05 -10.94
N GLN A 91 24.63 -4.12 -11.33
CA GLN A 91 23.53 -4.03 -10.38
C GLN A 91 23.49 -5.26 -9.46
N ALA A 92 23.71 -5.03 -8.16
CA ALA A 92 23.56 -6.05 -7.14
C ALA A 92 22.08 -6.34 -6.86
N PHE A 93 21.78 -7.60 -6.51
CA PHE A 93 20.46 -7.98 -6.01
C PHE A 93 20.12 -7.23 -4.72
N SER A 94 18.84 -6.87 -4.58
CA SER A 94 18.32 -6.29 -3.35
C SER A 94 18.32 -7.32 -2.23
N ILE A 95 18.66 -6.88 -1.02
CA ILE A 95 18.70 -7.75 0.17
C ILE A 95 17.31 -7.71 0.81
N PRO A 96 16.64 -8.85 0.99
CA PRO A 96 15.37 -8.92 1.71
C PRO A 96 15.54 -8.47 3.17
N THR A 97 14.54 -7.75 3.68
CA THR A 97 14.43 -7.32 5.08
C THR A 97 13.78 -8.41 5.94
N GLY A 98 13.04 -9.34 5.33
CA GLY A 98 12.51 -10.53 6.00
C GLY A 98 11.80 -11.47 5.03
N TYR A 99 11.00 -12.41 5.56
CA TYR A 99 10.34 -13.45 4.77
C TYR A 99 8.97 -13.80 5.37
N ILE A 100 8.03 -14.19 4.52
CA ILE A 100 6.77 -14.82 4.92
C ILE A 100 6.56 -16.14 4.16
N PRO A 101 5.72 -17.08 4.67
CA PRO A 101 5.34 -18.26 3.91
C PRO A 101 4.75 -17.89 2.54
N GLN A 102 5.17 -18.60 1.50
CA GLN A 102 4.67 -18.37 0.15
C GLN A 102 3.43 -19.23 -0.15
N VAL A 103 2.52 -18.71 -0.97
CA VAL A 103 1.35 -19.45 -1.47
C VAL A 103 1.71 -20.29 -2.70
N PRO A 104 1.05 -21.42 -2.96
CA PRO A 104 1.40 -22.30 -4.10
C PRO A 104 1.30 -21.64 -5.46
N THR A 105 0.38 -20.69 -5.63
CA THR A 105 0.15 -19.96 -6.88
C THR A 105 -0.10 -18.49 -6.60
N THR A 106 0.47 -17.61 -7.40
CA THR A 106 0.22 -16.17 -7.36
C THR A 106 -0.37 -15.66 -8.67
N TYR A 107 -1.20 -14.63 -8.59
CA TYR A 107 -1.68 -13.91 -9.77
C TYR A 107 -0.58 -13.03 -10.37
N ALA A 108 -0.62 -12.86 -11.69
CA ALA A 108 0.13 -11.81 -12.35
C ALA A 108 -0.44 -10.44 -11.98
N TYR A 109 0.42 -9.43 -11.86
CA TYR A 109 0.00 -8.06 -11.61
C TYR A 109 0.92 -7.03 -12.23
N TRP A 110 0.36 -5.84 -12.39
CA TRP A 110 1.11 -4.64 -12.73
C TRP A 110 1.56 -3.93 -11.46
N ASP A 111 2.85 -3.65 -11.43
CA ASP A 111 3.55 -3.06 -10.30
C ASP A 111 4.07 -1.67 -10.66
N HIS A 112 3.88 -0.73 -9.74
CA HIS A 112 4.46 0.60 -9.75
C HIS A 112 5.21 0.83 -8.43
N ASP A 113 5.07 1.98 -7.75
CA ASP A 113 5.49 2.10 -6.34
C ASP A 113 4.69 1.11 -5.50
N PHE A 114 3.38 1.17 -5.65
CA PHE A 114 2.42 0.27 -5.04
C PHE A 114 1.90 -0.72 -6.07
N GLY A 115 1.32 -1.83 -5.60
CA GLY A 115 0.58 -2.73 -6.46
C GLY A 115 -0.55 -1.99 -7.17
N MET A 116 -0.65 -2.09 -8.51
CA MET A 116 -1.62 -1.32 -9.29
C MET A 116 -2.88 -2.11 -9.63
N GLN A 117 -2.73 -3.25 -10.33
CA GLN A 117 -3.85 -4.11 -10.68
C GLN A 117 -3.39 -5.52 -11.04
N ASN A 118 -4.11 -6.56 -10.61
CA ASN A 118 -3.84 -7.93 -11.00
C ASN A 118 -4.67 -8.43 -12.19
N GLU A 119 -4.33 -9.62 -12.69
CA GLU A 119 -4.98 -10.22 -13.87
C GLU A 119 -6.44 -10.61 -13.66
N VAL A 120 -6.93 -10.60 -12.42
CA VAL A 120 -8.32 -10.90 -12.05
C VAL A 120 -9.11 -9.63 -11.68
N GLN A 121 -8.63 -8.47 -12.14
CA GLN A 121 -9.30 -7.16 -12.03
C GLN A 121 -9.49 -6.68 -10.57
N LEU A 122 -8.54 -7.00 -9.69
CA LEU A 122 -8.39 -6.33 -8.40
C LEU A 122 -7.40 -5.17 -8.58
N SER A 123 -7.85 -3.95 -8.31
CA SER A 123 -7.10 -2.70 -8.50
C SER A 123 -6.90 -1.98 -7.17
N ILE A 124 -5.74 -1.36 -6.99
CA ILE A 124 -5.35 -0.66 -5.77
C ILE A 124 -4.79 0.73 -6.11
N GLY A 125 -5.18 1.71 -5.31
CA GLY A 125 -4.52 3.02 -5.23
C GLY A 125 -4.12 3.33 -3.79
N GLU A 126 -3.12 4.19 -3.63
CA GLU A 126 -2.52 4.54 -2.33
C GLU A 126 -2.48 6.07 -2.11
N SER A 127 -2.59 6.50 -0.85
CA SER A 127 -2.18 7.83 -0.38
C SER A 127 -1.67 7.80 1.06
N THR A 128 -0.42 8.26 1.24
CA THR A 128 0.20 8.40 2.55
C THR A 128 -0.55 9.32 3.49
N CYS A 129 -0.73 8.93 4.74
CA CYS A 129 -1.56 9.60 5.73
C CYS A 129 -0.82 9.90 7.03
N ALA A 130 -1.26 10.97 7.71
CA ALA A 130 -0.79 11.27 9.05
C ALA A 130 -1.46 10.36 10.11
N ALA A 131 -0.68 9.92 11.11
CA ALA A 131 -1.19 9.20 12.27
C ALA A 131 -0.49 9.65 13.57
N LYS A 132 -1.02 9.20 14.71
CA LYS A 132 -0.45 9.48 16.05
C LYS A 132 0.56 8.44 16.52
N THR A 133 0.72 7.35 15.76
CA THR A 133 1.71 6.31 16.01
C THR A 133 2.75 6.32 14.89
N VAL A 134 3.94 5.85 15.21
CA VAL A 134 5.03 5.68 14.25
C VAL A 134 5.69 4.34 14.54
N GLY A 135 5.75 3.50 13.51
CA GLY A 135 6.51 2.27 13.52
C GLY A 135 7.76 2.38 12.68
N TYR A 136 8.76 1.53 12.90
CA TYR A 136 10.04 1.53 12.20
C TYR A 136 10.37 0.12 11.68
N PRO A 137 11.04 0.03 10.51
CA PRO A 137 11.35 -1.24 9.87
C PRO A 137 12.38 -2.05 10.66
N VAL A 138 12.32 -3.38 10.59
CA VAL A 138 13.23 -4.28 11.36
C VAL A 138 14.72 -4.09 11.07
N ASP A 139 15.07 -3.43 9.96
CA ASP A 139 16.46 -3.16 9.57
C ASP A 139 17.01 -1.80 10.07
N VAL A 140 16.24 -1.05 10.89
CA VAL A 140 16.74 0.11 11.65
C VAL A 140 16.81 -0.18 13.16
N PRO A 141 17.67 0.52 13.93
CA PRO A 141 17.79 0.31 15.37
C PRO A 141 16.43 0.43 16.09
N ASN A 142 16.09 -0.56 16.92
CA ASN A 142 14.81 -0.68 17.63
C ASN A 142 13.56 -0.81 16.74
N GLY A 143 13.72 -1.03 15.43
CA GLY A 143 12.62 -1.36 14.53
C GLY A 143 12.08 -2.77 14.74
N ARG A 144 10.80 -2.96 14.46
CA ARG A 144 10.07 -4.21 14.74
C ARG A 144 9.08 -4.61 13.66
N ASN A 145 8.93 -3.79 12.62
CA ASN A 145 7.87 -3.94 11.63
C ASN A 145 8.46 -4.39 10.31
N LEU A 146 7.86 -5.40 9.69
CA LEU A 146 8.36 -5.97 8.46
C LEU A 146 7.79 -5.26 7.22
N PHE A 147 6.57 -4.74 7.31
CA PHE A 147 5.82 -4.28 6.15
C PHE A 147 5.64 -2.76 6.08
N ASP A 148 5.95 -2.21 4.92
CA ASP A 148 5.36 -0.97 4.41
C ASP A 148 4.14 -1.30 3.53
N ILE A 149 3.47 -0.27 3.01
CA ILE A 149 2.29 -0.45 2.17
C ILE A 149 2.62 -0.94 0.75
N ASP A 150 3.80 -0.60 0.26
CA ASP A 150 4.37 -1.11 -1.00
C ASP A 150 4.31 -2.63 -1.03
N GLU A 151 4.88 -3.31 -0.03
CA GLU A 151 4.88 -4.78 -0.02
C GLU A 151 3.51 -5.37 0.27
N LEU A 152 2.72 -4.76 1.17
CA LEU A 152 1.37 -5.25 1.49
C LEU A 152 0.44 -5.22 0.27
N SER A 153 0.45 -4.13 -0.49
CA SER A 153 -0.37 -3.98 -1.70
C SER A 153 0.05 -4.99 -2.79
N LYS A 154 1.35 -5.19 -2.99
CA LYS A 154 1.89 -6.20 -3.92
C LYS A 154 1.48 -7.62 -3.50
N ILE A 155 1.59 -7.96 -2.22
CA ILE A 155 1.19 -9.27 -1.71
C ILE A 155 -0.32 -9.49 -1.82
N ALA A 156 -1.13 -8.45 -1.61
CA ALA A 156 -2.58 -8.52 -1.84
C ALA A 156 -2.89 -8.87 -3.30
N LEU A 157 -2.24 -8.21 -4.26
CA LEU A 157 -2.42 -8.50 -5.68
C LEU A 157 -1.92 -9.89 -6.09
N GLU A 158 -0.85 -10.39 -5.46
CA GLU A 158 -0.35 -11.76 -5.64
C GLU A 158 -1.37 -12.82 -5.20
N ARG A 159 -2.18 -12.54 -4.16
CA ARG A 159 -2.93 -13.57 -3.42
C ARG A 159 -4.45 -13.47 -3.51
N CYS A 160 -4.99 -12.32 -3.90
CA CYS A 160 -6.42 -12.02 -3.77
C CYS A 160 -7.11 -11.71 -5.09
N ASP A 161 -8.40 -12.02 -5.16
CA ASP A 161 -9.28 -11.71 -6.31
C ASP A 161 -10.49 -10.84 -5.95
N THR A 162 -10.59 -10.40 -4.70
CA THR A 162 -11.64 -9.52 -4.17
C THR A 162 -11.06 -8.45 -3.25
N ALA A 163 -11.76 -7.32 -3.13
CA ALA A 163 -11.33 -6.22 -2.27
C ALA A 163 -11.31 -6.62 -0.79
N VAL A 164 -12.28 -7.43 -0.35
CA VAL A 164 -12.34 -7.95 1.03
C VAL A 164 -11.18 -8.91 1.32
N CYS A 165 -10.78 -9.76 0.36
CA CYS A 165 -9.58 -10.58 0.51
C CYS A 165 -8.36 -9.70 0.71
N ALA A 166 -8.18 -8.69 -0.15
CA ALA A 166 -7.03 -7.79 -0.08
C ALA A 166 -6.93 -7.08 1.28
N VAL A 167 -8.03 -6.49 1.76
CA VAL A 167 -8.11 -5.84 3.08
C VAL A 167 -7.66 -6.80 4.18
N LYS A 168 -8.23 -8.02 4.22
CA LYS A 168 -7.95 -8.99 5.27
C LYS A 168 -6.52 -9.53 5.18
N THR A 169 -6.00 -9.78 3.98
CA THR A 169 -4.63 -10.24 3.77
C THR A 169 -3.62 -9.19 4.21
N MET A 170 -3.80 -7.92 3.81
CA MET A 170 -2.91 -6.84 4.24
C MET A 170 -2.99 -6.62 5.76
N GLY A 171 -4.20 -6.56 6.31
CA GLY A 171 -4.42 -6.40 7.74
C GLY A 171 -3.78 -7.50 8.58
N ALA A 172 -4.01 -8.77 8.24
CA ALA A 172 -3.47 -9.91 8.97
C ALA A 172 -1.93 -9.96 8.93
N LEU A 173 -1.32 -9.70 7.77
CA LEU A 173 0.15 -9.63 7.65
C LEU A 173 0.74 -8.49 8.48
N ALA A 174 0.08 -7.34 8.46
CA ALA A 174 0.52 -6.18 9.22
C ALA A 174 0.34 -6.34 10.74
N GLU A 175 -0.71 -7.04 11.17
CA GLU A 175 -0.90 -7.42 12.59
C GLU A 175 0.20 -8.37 13.05
N GLU A 176 0.48 -9.41 12.26
CA GLU A 176 1.44 -10.47 12.62
C GLU A 176 2.89 -10.00 12.57
N PHE A 177 3.28 -9.30 11.51
CA PHE A 177 4.68 -8.94 11.24
C PHE A 177 4.98 -7.45 11.43
N GLY A 178 3.98 -6.64 11.78
CA GLY A 178 4.13 -5.20 12.03
C GLY A 178 4.12 -4.35 10.77
N PHE A 179 3.68 -3.10 10.94
CA PHE A 179 3.57 -2.09 9.89
C PHE A 179 4.37 -0.81 10.21
N TYR A 180 5.00 -0.22 9.21
CA TYR A 180 5.63 1.11 9.27
C TYR A 180 5.25 1.95 8.05
N GLY A 181 5.14 3.28 8.25
CA GLY A 181 4.81 4.22 7.17
C GLY A 181 6.03 4.72 6.41
N GLU A 182 5.79 5.37 5.27
CA GLU A 182 6.82 5.82 4.33
C GLU A 182 7.95 6.66 4.96
N TYR A 183 7.62 7.55 5.89
CA TYR A 183 8.63 8.46 6.44
C TYR A 183 9.27 7.98 7.74
N SER A 184 9.02 6.72 8.13
CA SER A 184 9.52 6.13 9.37
C SER A 184 10.97 5.65 9.31
N LYS A 185 11.92 6.57 9.16
CA LYS A 185 13.35 6.24 8.95
C LYS A 185 14.22 6.30 10.21
N ASP A 186 13.92 7.22 11.12
CA ASP A 186 14.74 7.46 12.31
C ASP A 186 13.87 7.54 13.58
N PRO A 187 14.01 6.58 14.53
CA PRO A 187 13.35 6.62 15.82
C PRO A 187 13.59 7.87 16.65
N LEU A 188 14.71 8.57 16.43
CA LEU A 188 15.05 9.82 17.13
C LEU A 188 14.30 11.03 16.54
N VAL A 189 13.76 10.92 15.32
CA VAL A 189 13.01 11.98 14.64
C VAL A 189 11.69 11.42 14.07
N PRO A 190 10.68 11.14 14.93
CA PRO A 190 9.44 10.52 14.50
C PRO A 190 8.68 11.37 13.47
N ALA A 191 8.33 10.77 12.33
CA ALA A 191 7.66 11.44 11.21
C ALA A 191 6.16 11.13 11.15
N TYR A 192 5.37 11.75 12.04
CA TYR A 192 3.92 11.52 12.15
C TYR A 192 3.10 11.89 10.90
N ALA A 193 3.62 12.76 10.03
CA ALA A 193 2.89 13.26 8.87
C ALA A 193 2.66 12.20 7.76
N GLY A 194 3.45 11.13 7.75
CA GLY A 194 3.24 9.97 6.86
C GLY A 194 3.76 8.70 7.51
N SER A 195 3.24 8.45 8.72
CA SER A 195 3.47 7.22 9.48
C SER A 195 2.31 6.22 9.34
N ALA A 196 1.38 6.50 8.45
CA ALA A 196 0.20 5.72 8.13
C ALA A 196 -0.10 5.83 6.64
N GLU A 197 -0.94 4.94 6.14
CA GLU A 197 -1.24 4.86 4.71
C GLU A 197 -2.73 4.58 4.52
N ALA A 198 -3.28 5.05 3.40
CA ALA A 198 -4.65 4.79 3.00
C ALA A 198 -4.69 4.19 1.60
N LEU A 199 -5.64 3.30 1.37
CA LEU A 199 -5.78 2.58 0.12
C LEU A 199 -7.23 2.62 -0.33
N ILE A 200 -7.41 2.67 -1.63
CA ILE A 200 -8.67 2.35 -2.28
C ILE A 200 -8.47 1.07 -3.05
N ILE A 201 -9.39 0.12 -2.85
CA ILE A 201 -9.32 -1.20 -3.43
C ILE A 201 -10.64 -1.46 -4.16
N ALA A 202 -10.58 -1.77 -5.46
CA ALA A 202 -11.75 -2.16 -6.24
C ALA A 202 -11.58 -3.53 -6.88
N ASP A 203 -12.68 -4.27 -7.03
CA ASP A 203 -12.66 -5.61 -7.61
C ASP A 203 -13.62 -5.78 -8.80
N LYS A 204 -13.53 -6.94 -9.46
CA LYS A 204 -14.37 -7.34 -10.60
C LYS A 204 -15.89 -7.27 -10.31
N TYR A 205 -16.29 -7.33 -9.05
CA TYR A 205 -17.69 -7.25 -8.63
C TYR A 205 -18.15 -5.81 -8.35
N GLN A 206 -17.33 -4.82 -8.72
CA GLN A 206 -17.60 -3.40 -8.54
C GLN A 206 -17.68 -2.97 -7.07
N ASN A 207 -17.16 -3.78 -6.14
CA ASN A 207 -17.02 -3.33 -4.76
C ASN A 207 -15.82 -2.40 -4.66
N VAL A 208 -15.99 -1.28 -3.96
CA VAL A 208 -14.90 -0.35 -3.65
C VAL A 208 -14.75 -0.25 -2.14
N TRP A 209 -13.54 -0.40 -1.64
CA TRP A 209 -13.20 -0.33 -0.22
C TRP A 209 -12.14 0.73 0.03
N ILE A 210 -12.36 1.53 1.07
CA ILE A 210 -11.37 2.43 1.66
C ILE A 210 -10.72 1.65 2.80
N PHE A 211 -9.40 1.56 2.83
CA PHE A 211 -8.62 0.90 3.87
C PHE A 211 -7.63 1.89 4.46
N HIS A 212 -7.57 1.98 5.78
CA HIS A 212 -6.61 2.78 6.52
C HIS A 212 -5.76 1.88 7.40
N ILE A 213 -4.48 2.18 7.49
CA ILE A 213 -3.55 1.44 8.34
C ILE A 213 -2.54 2.37 9.00
N LEU A 214 -2.25 2.09 10.27
CA LEU A 214 -1.22 2.74 11.07
C LEU A 214 -0.49 1.69 11.92
N THR A 215 0.71 2.02 12.41
CA THR A 215 1.42 1.14 13.34
C THR A 215 0.65 1.02 14.66
N GLY A 216 0.64 -0.17 15.25
CA GLY A 216 0.12 -0.38 16.60
C GLY A 216 0.94 0.33 17.70
N ALA A 217 0.46 0.21 18.93
CA ALA A 217 1.15 0.75 20.10
C ALA A 217 2.57 0.16 20.24
N HIS A 218 3.49 0.94 20.82
CA HIS A 218 4.86 0.49 21.09
C HIS A 218 5.66 0.07 19.85
N ASN A 219 5.45 0.72 18.69
CA ASN A 219 6.18 0.46 17.45
C ASN A 219 6.04 -1.02 17.02
N SER A 220 4.84 -1.61 17.11
CA SER A 220 4.64 -3.03 16.83
C SER A 220 3.24 -3.31 16.33
N GLY A 221 3.11 -4.30 15.44
CA GLY A 221 1.83 -4.68 14.85
C GLY A 221 1.23 -3.56 14.01
N ALA A 222 -0.09 -3.63 13.81
CA ALA A 222 -0.85 -2.62 13.09
C ALA A 222 -2.22 -2.41 13.75
N ILE A 223 -2.79 -1.24 13.50
CA ILE A 223 -4.21 -0.96 13.68
C ILE A 223 -4.72 -0.58 12.30
N TRP A 224 -5.82 -1.18 11.87
CA TRP A 224 -6.39 -0.89 10.55
C TRP A 224 -7.92 -0.92 10.59
N ALA A 225 -8.52 -0.20 9.65
CA ALA A 225 -9.96 -0.18 9.45
C ALA A 225 -10.27 -0.06 7.97
N ALA A 226 -11.37 -0.66 7.54
CA ALA A 226 -11.86 -0.56 6.18
C ALA A 226 -13.37 -0.30 6.14
N GLN A 227 -13.79 0.44 5.12
CA GLN A 227 -15.18 0.78 4.86
C GLN A 227 -15.50 0.55 3.38
N ARG A 228 -16.60 -0.16 3.10
CA ARG A 228 -17.17 -0.26 1.75
C ARG A 228 -17.76 1.09 1.36
N LEU A 229 -17.37 1.60 0.19
CA LEU A 229 -18.00 2.75 -0.43
C LEU A 229 -19.35 2.32 -1.02
N GLY A 230 -20.39 3.14 -0.86
CA GLY A 230 -21.67 2.90 -1.53
C GLY A 230 -21.51 2.91 -3.05
N ASP A 231 -22.27 2.07 -3.76
CA ASP A 231 -22.15 1.97 -5.21
C ASP A 231 -22.49 3.29 -5.92
N ASP A 232 -23.33 4.14 -5.31
CA ASP A 232 -23.79 5.44 -5.81
C ASP A 232 -22.99 6.62 -5.21
N GLN A 233 -21.85 6.34 -4.58
CA GLN A 233 -21.02 7.33 -3.89
C GLN A 233 -19.68 7.52 -4.59
N PHE A 234 -19.03 8.64 -4.28
CA PHE A 234 -17.62 8.85 -4.54
C PHE A 234 -16.91 9.33 -3.27
N THR A 235 -15.61 9.17 -3.20
CA THR A 235 -14.80 9.71 -2.12
C THR A 235 -13.46 10.24 -2.63
N ILE A 236 -12.88 11.14 -1.85
CA ILE A 236 -11.54 11.67 -2.03
C ILE A 236 -10.79 11.42 -0.72
N VAL A 237 -9.65 10.74 -0.79
CA VAL A 237 -8.77 10.52 0.37
C VAL A 237 -7.47 11.30 0.12
N PRO A 238 -7.32 12.51 0.68
CA PRO A 238 -6.03 13.20 0.70
C PRO A 238 -5.10 12.52 1.73
N ASN A 239 -4.00 13.18 2.13
CA ASN A 239 -3.08 12.64 3.15
C ASN A 239 -3.62 12.64 4.60
N THR A 240 -4.89 12.29 4.78
CA THR A 240 -5.51 12.08 6.09
C THR A 240 -6.63 11.05 6.00
N PHE A 241 -6.84 10.33 7.10
CA PHE A 241 -7.93 9.37 7.21
C PHE A 241 -9.31 10.02 7.09
N VAL A 242 -10.13 9.48 6.19
CA VAL A 242 -11.51 9.94 5.92
C VAL A 242 -12.63 9.07 6.52
N ILE A 243 -12.40 7.78 6.77
CA ILE A 243 -13.28 6.94 7.59
C ILE A 243 -13.42 7.59 8.98
N ARG A 244 -14.64 8.04 9.31
CA ARG A 244 -14.93 8.74 10.58
C ARG A 244 -15.62 7.87 11.61
N THR A 245 -16.53 7.01 11.17
CA THR A 245 -17.38 6.20 12.06
C THR A 245 -17.39 4.77 11.54
N LEU A 246 -17.19 3.83 12.45
CA LEU A 246 -17.20 2.40 12.16
C LEU A 246 -18.41 1.76 12.84
N ASN A 247 -19.23 1.04 12.08
CA ASN A 247 -20.23 0.16 12.63
C ASN A 247 -19.74 -1.29 12.53
N LEU A 248 -19.00 -1.75 13.55
CA LEU A 248 -18.39 -3.10 13.54
C LEU A 248 -19.41 -4.24 13.67
N THR A 249 -20.68 -3.93 13.94
CA THR A 249 -21.76 -4.93 13.86
C THR A 249 -22.17 -5.23 12.41
N ASP A 250 -21.86 -4.32 11.48
CA ASP A 250 -22.12 -4.45 10.05
C ASP A 250 -20.83 -4.88 9.31
N SER A 251 -20.53 -6.17 9.40
CA SER A 251 -19.34 -6.76 8.75
C SER A 251 -19.42 -6.81 7.22
N ALA A 252 -20.58 -6.48 6.64
CA ALA A 252 -20.71 -6.36 5.18
C ALA A 252 -20.12 -5.06 4.65
N ASN A 253 -20.14 -3.99 5.46
CA ASN A 253 -19.65 -2.66 5.06
C ASN A 253 -18.44 -2.19 5.86
N TYR A 254 -18.10 -2.82 6.99
CA TYR A 254 -17.00 -2.40 7.84
C TYR A 254 -16.14 -3.59 8.27
N LEU A 255 -14.83 -3.40 8.23
CA LEU A 255 -13.83 -4.34 8.73
C LEU A 255 -12.82 -3.56 9.58
N ALA A 256 -12.23 -4.18 10.60
CA ALA A 256 -11.18 -3.55 11.38
C ALA A 256 -10.30 -4.62 12.05
N SER A 257 -9.12 -4.20 12.48
CA SER A 257 -8.28 -4.97 13.40
C SER A 257 -8.99 -5.18 14.75
N PRO A 258 -8.64 -6.23 15.51
CA PRO A 258 -9.26 -6.52 16.80
C PRO A 258 -8.82 -5.58 17.95
N ASN A 259 -7.73 -4.83 17.75
CA ASN A 259 -7.05 -3.98 18.73
C ASN A 259 -7.27 -2.48 18.51
#